data_AF-A0A833VJD1-F1
#
_entry.id   AF-A0A833VJD1-F1
#
_cell.length_a   1.000
_cell.length_b   1.000
_cell.length_c   1.000
_cell.angle_alpha   90.00
_cell.angle_beta   90.00
_cell.angle_gamma   90.00
#
_symmetry.space_group_name_H-M   'P 1'
#
loop_
_entity.id
_entity.type
_entity.pdbx_description
1 polymer ?
#
loop_
_entity_poly.entity_id
_entity_poly.type
_entity_poly.pdbx_seq_one_letter_code
_entity_poly.pdbx_strand_id
1 'polypeptide(L)'
;MEANGEEETSSVDGGSVGWDPQSDTRGKHRISVELKRLEQEAQFLEEELQEIEKTEKASAEFEELIYKIESKPDPLLPITIGPVSPMWDQWFERPKQMHRCRCWII
;
A
#
# COMPACT_ATOMS: atom_id res chain seq x y z
N MET A 1 54.59 6.55 38.41
CA MET A 1 54.90 5.13 38.57
C MET A 1 53.93 4.38 37.67
N GLU A 2 54.48 3.92 36.56
CA GLU A 2 53.81 3.16 35.52
C GLU A 2 53.51 1.74 36.02
N ALA A 3 52.46 1.13 35.48
CA ALA A 3 52.32 -0.32 35.44
C ALA A 3 51.59 -0.68 34.14
N ASN A 4 52.37 -1.08 33.13
CA ASN A 4 51.90 -1.79 31.94
C ASN A 4 51.49 -3.21 32.35
N GLY A 5 50.32 -3.65 31.88
CA GLY A 5 49.93 -5.06 31.85
C GLY A 5 49.94 -5.53 30.40
N GLU A 6 50.90 -6.41 30.08
CA GLU A 6 51.00 -7.12 28.81
C GLU A 6 50.02 -8.30 28.84
N GLU A 7 49.07 -8.35 27.89
CA GLU A 7 48.28 -9.56 27.63
C GLU A 7 48.80 -10.22 26.35
N GLU A 8 49.36 -11.41 26.55
CA GLU A 8 49.86 -12.32 25.52
C GLU A 8 48.73 -12.76 24.58
N THR A 9 48.89 -12.54 23.28
CA THR A 9 48.04 -13.13 22.26
C THR A 9 48.55 -14.54 21.93
N SER A 10 47.95 -15.55 22.57
CA SER A 10 48.14 -16.94 22.16
C SER A 10 47.39 -17.20 20.84
N SER A 11 48.15 -17.34 19.76
CA SER A 11 47.64 -17.64 18.42
C SER A 11 47.48 -19.16 18.27
N VAL A 12 46.24 -19.66 18.23
CA VAL A 12 45.93 -21.05 17.88
C VAL A 12 45.71 -21.13 16.38
N ASP A 13 46.67 -21.75 15.70
CA ASP A 13 46.62 -22.08 14.28
C ASP A 13 46.00 -23.47 14.07
N GLY A 14 45.30 -23.66 12.96
CA GLY A 14 44.98 -24.99 12.43
C GLY A 14 43.50 -25.37 12.33
N GLY A 15 42.89 -25.03 11.20
CA GLY A 15 41.60 -25.58 10.79
C GLY A 15 41.10 -25.01 9.46
N SER A 16 41.81 -25.27 8.36
CA SER A 16 41.36 -24.91 7.01
C SER A 16 40.11 -25.71 6.64
N VAL A 17 38.94 -25.18 6.98
CA VAL A 17 37.67 -25.54 6.36
C VAL A 17 37.65 -24.79 5.04
N GLY A 18 37.64 -25.53 3.93
CA GLY A 18 37.64 -24.96 2.59
C GLY A 18 36.56 -23.87 2.45
N TRP A 19 36.98 -22.62 2.39
CA TRP A 19 36.13 -21.52 1.96
C TRP A 19 36.00 -21.65 0.45
N ASP A 20 34.94 -22.30 -0.01
CA ASP A 20 34.52 -22.18 -1.41
C ASP A 20 33.95 -20.76 -1.58
N PRO A 21 34.66 -19.82 -2.25
CA PRO A 21 34.17 -18.46 -2.44
C PRO A 21 32.87 -18.42 -3.26
N GLN A 22 32.52 -19.52 -3.92
CA GLN A 22 31.36 -19.64 -4.79
C GLN A 22 30.04 -19.88 -4.03
N SER A 23 30.05 -20.51 -2.85
CA SER A 23 28.83 -20.68 -2.03
C SER A 23 28.50 -19.44 -1.19
N ASP A 24 29.50 -18.62 -0.91
CA ASP A 24 29.41 -17.43 -0.06
C ASP A 24 28.76 -16.23 -0.79
N THR A 25 28.85 -16.17 -2.12
CA THR A 25 28.23 -15.08 -2.90
C THR A 25 26.70 -15.16 -2.87
N ARG A 26 26.09 -16.35 -2.86
CA ARG A 26 24.62 -16.51 -2.90
C ARG A 26 23.95 -15.97 -1.62
N GLY A 27 24.58 -16.19 -0.46
CA GLY A 27 24.13 -15.62 0.81
C GLY A 27 24.28 -14.10 0.85
N LYS A 28 25.42 -13.58 0.37
CA LYS A 28 25.67 -12.14 0.27
C LYS A 28 24.66 -11.42 -0.61
N HIS A 29 24.35 -11.94 -1.80
CA HIS A 29 23.35 -11.33 -2.67
C HIS A 29 21.95 -11.31 -2.03
N ARG A 30 21.57 -12.37 -1.33
CA ARG A 30 20.28 -12.40 -0.61
C ARG A 30 20.22 -11.30 0.45
N ILE A 31 21.26 -11.20 1.29
CA ILE A 31 21.35 -10.17 2.33
C ILE A 31 21.32 -8.77 1.71
N SER A 32 22.07 -8.54 0.62
CA SER A 32 22.09 -7.24 -0.05
C SER A 32 20.75 -6.87 -0.69
N VAL A 33 19.99 -7.84 -1.21
CA VAL A 33 18.64 -7.58 -1.75
C VAL A 33 17.66 -7.23 -0.64
N GLU A 34 17.69 -7.98 0.46
CA GLU A 34 16.84 -7.70 1.62
C GLU A 34 17.16 -6.34 2.24
N LEU A 35 18.45 -5.99 2.35
CA LEU A 35 18.89 -4.68 2.82
C LEU A 35 18.39 -3.55 1.91
N LYS A 36 18.55 -3.68 0.59
CA LYS A 36 18.03 -2.69 -0.36
C LYS A 36 16.51 -2.54 -0.30
N ARG A 37 15.79 -3.65 -0.09
CA ARG A 37 14.33 -3.61 0.09
C ARG A 37 13.95 -2.82 1.33
N LEU A 38 14.62 -3.08 2.46
CA LEU A 38 14.37 -2.36 3.70
C LEU A 38 14.74 -0.88 3.60
N GLU A 39 15.84 -0.55 2.91
CA GLU A 39 16.22 0.84 2.64
C GLU A 39 15.14 1.57 1.83
N GLN A 40 14.58 0.93 0.80
CA GLN A 40 13.48 1.48 0.02
C GLN A 40 12.20 1.63 0.85
N GLU A 41 11.83 0.62 1.64
CA GLU A 41 10.68 0.70 2.55
C GLU A 41 10.84 1.84 3.56
N ALA A 42 12.03 2.02 4.14
CA ALA A 42 12.33 3.11 5.05
C ALA A 42 12.20 4.48 4.36
N GLN A 43 12.72 4.62 3.14
CA GLN A 43 12.59 5.84 2.36
C GLN A 43 11.13 6.17 2.06
N PHE A 44 10.32 5.19 1.64
CA PHE A 44 8.90 5.40 1.36
C PHE A 44 8.15 5.84 2.61
N LEU A 45 8.41 5.22 3.75
CA LEU A 45 7.76 5.60 5.02
C LEU A 45 8.14 7.03 5.45
N GLU A 46 9.39 7.45 5.22
CA GLU A 46 9.82 8.82 5.52
C GLU A 46 9.13 9.85 4.60
N GLU A 47 9.00 9.53 3.31
CA GLU A 47 8.26 10.34 2.34
C GLU A 47 6.77 10.45 2.70
N GLU A 48 6.12 9.33 3.04
CA GLU A 48 4.72 9.30 3.48
C GLU A 48 4.50 10.10 4.76
N LEU A 49 5.40 10.00 5.75
CA LEU A 49 5.32 10.80 6.97
C LEU A 49 5.44 12.30 6.67
N GLN A 50 6.34 12.68 5.77
CA GLN A 50 6.49 14.08 5.35
C GLN A 50 5.23 14.59 4.63
N GLU A 51 4.56 13.74 3.86
CA GLU A 51 3.28 14.09 3.23
C GLU A 51 2.18 14.27 4.28
N ILE A 52 2.04 13.32 5.21
CA ILE A 52 1.07 13.39 6.31
C ILE A 52 1.26 14.65 7.16
N GLU A 53 2.51 15.05 7.45
CA GLU A 53 2.79 16.28 8.18
C GLU A 53 2.35 17.55 7.43
N LYS A 54 2.41 17.52 6.09
CA LYS A 54 1.94 18.63 5.25
C LYS A 54 0.42 18.63 5.06
N THR A 55 -0.23 17.47 5.16
CA THR A 55 -1.69 17.39 5.01
C THR A 55 -2.40 18.12 6.15
N GLU A 56 -3.48 18.82 5.82
CA GLU A 56 -4.30 19.48 6.82
C GLU A 56 -5.11 18.46 7.63
N LYS A 57 -5.62 18.87 8.79
CA LYS A 57 -6.45 17.97 9.60
C LYS A 57 -7.67 17.54 8.78
N ALA A 58 -7.93 16.24 8.73
CA ALA A 58 -9.11 15.70 8.07
C ALA A 58 -10.43 16.36 8.54
N SER A 59 -10.49 16.82 9.80
CA SER A 59 -11.64 17.56 10.33
C SER A 59 -11.90 18.90 9.64
N ALA A 60 -10.86 19.58 9.12
CA ALA A 60 -11.00 20.87 8.43
C ALA A 60 -11.55 20.67 7.00
N GLU A 61 -11.12 19.61 6.31
CA GLU A 61 -11.58 19.29 4.95
C GLU A 61 -12.98 18.66 4.93
N PHE A 62 -13.44 18.09 6.05
CA PHE A 62 -14.72 17.40 6.12
C PHE A 62 -15.93 18.34 5.98
N GLU A 63 -15.83 19.58 6.45
CA GLU A 63 -16.91 20.57 6.31
C GLU A 63 -17.15 20.95 4.84
N GLU A 64 -16.09 21.10 4.05
CA GLU A 64 -16.21 21.34 2.61
C GLU A 64 -16.83 20.13 1.89
N LEU A 65 -16.44 18.93 2.30
CA LEU A 65 -17.02 17.69 1.77
C LEU A 65 -18.52 17.58 2.10
N ILE A 66 -18.91 17.83 3.35
CA ILE A 66 -20.31 17.85 3.78
C ILE A 66 -21.09 18.88 2.96
N TYR A 67 -20.58 20.11 2.84
CA TYR A 67 -21.21 21.14 2.03
C TYR A 67 -21.43 20.69 0.57
N LYS A 68 -20.43 20.05 -0.05
CA LYS A 68 -20.56 19.51 -1.41
C LYS A 68 -21.64 18.43 -1.50
N ILE A 69 -21.69 17.51 -0.54
CA ILE A 69 -22.68 16.42 -0.48
C ILE A 69 -24.09 16.99 -0.28
N GLU A 70 -24.26 17.97 0.61
CA GLU A 70 -25.57 18.55 0.93
C GLU A 70 -26.08 19.52 -0.13
N SER A 71 -25.18 20.22 -0.85
CA SER A 71 -25.55 21.23 -1.85
C SER A 71 -26.28 20.69 -3.08
N LYS A 72 -26.07 19.40 -3.41
CA LYS A 72 -26.67 18.77 -4.59
C LYS A 72 -27.43 17.49 -4.18
N PRO A 73 -28.76 17.44 -4.34
CA PRO A 73 -29.52 16.24 -4.03
C PRO A 73 -29.13 15.09 -4.97
N ASP A 74 -28.78 13.94 -4.40
CA ASP A 74 -28.42 12.73 -5.15
C ASP A 74 -29.69 12.03 -5.68
N PRO A 75 -29.94 11.98 -7.00
CA PRO A 75 -31.16 11.42 -7.59
C PRO A 75 -31.41 9.95 -7.26
N LEU A 76 -30.41 9.22 -6.74
CA LEU A 76 -30.55 7.83 -6.30
C LEU A 76 -31.00 7.69 -4.84
N LEU A 77 -31.05 8.79 -4.08
CA LEU A 77 -31.49 8.77 -2.69
C LEU A 77 -32.99 9.10 -2.59
N PRO A 78 -33.76 8.36 -1.75
CA PRO A 78 -35.21 8.54 -1.58
C PRO A 78 -35.65 9.92 -1.07
N ILE A 79 -34.70 10.76 -0.65
CA ILE A 79 -34.93 12.06 0.01
C ILE A 79 -34.86 13.22 -0.99
N THR A 80 -34.67 12.95 -2.29
CA THR A 80 -34.57 14.04 -3.27
C THR A 80 -35.90 14.77 -3.47
N ILE A 81 -35.89 16.05 -3.09
CA ILE A 81 -36.95 16.99 -3.42
C ILE A 81 -36.77 17.36 -4.89
N GLY A 82 -37.38 16.57 -5.77
CA GLY A 82 -37.35 16.78 -7.22
C GLY A 82 -38.43 15.96 -7.92
N PRO A 83 -38.86 16.36 -9.13
CA PRO A 83 -39.79 15.54 -9.91
C PRO A 83 -39.12 14.20 -10.22
N VAL A 84 -39.78 13.10 -9.85
CA VAL A 84 -39.37 11.74 -10.23
C VAL A 84 -39.17 11.73 -11.75
N SER A 85 -37.94 11.53 -12.19
CA SER A 85 -37.61 11.56 -13.62
C SER A 85 -37.92 10.18 -14.22
N PRO A 86 -38.98 10.04 -15.05
CA PRO A 86 -39.42 8.74 -15.55
C PRO A 86 -38.42 8.08 -16.50
N MET A 87 -37.44 8.85 -16.98
CA MET A 87 -36.38 8.37 -17.86
C MET A 87 -35.33 7.54 -17.09
N TRP A 88 -35.24 7.68 -15.77
CA TRP A 88 -34.33 6.86 -14.94
C TRP A 88 -34.88 5.46 -14.71
N ASP A 89 -36.21 5.31 -14.65
CA ASP A 89 -36.86 4.00 -14.58
C ASP A 89 -36.42 3.12 -15.75
N GLN A 90 -36.14 3.67 -16.94
CA GLN A 90 -35.63 2.89 -18.07
C GLN A 90 -34.27 2.21 -17.83
N TRP A 91 -33.42 2.78 -16.96
CA TRP A 91 -32.10 2.21 -16.62
C TRP A 91 -32.18 1.20 -15.46
N PHE A 92 -33.15 1.36 -14.56
CA PHE A 92 -33.34 0.48 -13.39
C PHE A 92 -34.42 -0.58 -13.61
N GLU A 93 -35.28 -0.43 -14.60
CA GLU A 93 -36.21 -1.45 -15.07
C GLU A 93 -35.47 -2.44 -15.98
N ARG A 94 -35.88 -3.71 -15.93
CA ARG A 94 -35.42 -4.69 -16.92
C ARG A 94 -35.80 -4.21 -18.33
N PRO A 95 -34.97 -4.49 -19.36
CA PRO A 95 -35.32 -4.20 -20.74
C PRO A 95 -36.72 -4.73 -21.06
N LYS A 96 -37.68 -3.82 -21.29
CA LYS A 96 -39.11 -4.16 -21.38
C LYS A 96 -39.38 -5.16 -22.49
N GLN A 97 -38.57 -5.16 -23.53
CA GLN A 97 -38.59 -6.15 -24.60
C GLN A 97 -37.18 -6.33 -25.16
N MET A 98 -36.39 -7.23 -24.58
CA MET A 98 -35.58 -8.08 -25.44
C MET A 98 -36.50 -9.22 -25.86
N HIS A 99 -36.73 -9.39 -27.16
CA HIS A 99 -37.32 -10.62 -27.68
C HIS A 99 -36.55 -11.76 -27.02
N ARG A 100 -37.20 -12.49 -26.10
CA ARG A 100 -36.53 -13.58 -25.37
C ARG A 100 -35.98 -14.50 -26.45
N CYS A 101 -34.66 -14.54 -26.61
CA CYS A 101 -34.05 -15.58 -27.41
C CYS A 101 -34.50 -16.89 -26.79
N ARG A 102 -35.22 -17.72 -27.56
CA ARG A 102 -35.60 -19.09 -27.14
C ARG A 102 -34.40 -20.03 -27.24
N CYS A 103 -33.20 -19.54 -26.96
CA CYS A 103 -32.03 -20.37 -26.88
C CYS A 103 -32.14 -21.14 -25.56
N TRP A 104 -32.31 -22.45 -25.67
CA TRP A 104 -32.12 -23.36 -24.55
C TRP A 104 -30.62 -23.39 -24.30
N ILE A 105 -30.20 -23.02 -23.09
CA ILE A 105 -28.83 -23.30 -22.65
C ILE A 105 -28.77 -24.83 -22.53
N ILE A 106 -27.99 -25.46 -23.39
CA ILE A 106 -27.64 -26.88 -23.32
C ILE A 106 -26.46 -27.02 -22.35
#